data_AF-A0AAJ5ZVI2-F1
#
_entry.id   AF-A0AAJ5ZVI2-F1
#
_cell.length_a   1.000
_cell.length_b   1.000
_cell.length_c   1.000
_cell.angle_alpha   90.00
_cell.angle_beta   90.00
_cell.angle_gamma   90.00
#
_symmetry.space_group_name_H-M   'P 1'
#
loop_
_entity.id
_entity.type
_entity.pdbx_description
1 polymer ?
#
loop_
_entity_poly.entity_id
_entity_poly.type
_entity_poly.pdbx_seq_one_letter_code
_entity_poly.pdbx_strand_id
1 'polypeptide(L)'
;MSAIRFLRFLITPLVYFALFAAGIWAYQNNATFHERTDTVVLNLENYVRELTGQETSTTTQKEHQSHTSTINEGGGGRWVKTSATLYIAIQNPTLKSAMQDAVSQWNGTGAFTFNITTDKKKADVIVSTMDNSSNQAAGLTQMSLDEATGYFVSGKLYLNRAYLLNPTYGYSYQRIVNTAEHELGHVIGLGHSDEVSVMQSAGSNYSIQPVDVQNVQKLYSQSASASSTSSTN
;
A
#
# COMPACT_ATOMS: atom_id res chain seq x y z
N MET A 1 60.58 29.02 0.91
CA MET A 1 59.36 28.28 1.29
C MET A 1 59.12 27.19 0.25
N SER A 2 58.98 25.94 0.69
CA SER A 2 59.23 24.72 -0.11
C SER A 2 58.15 24.43 -1.17
N ALA A 3 58.59 24.09 -2.38
CA ALA A 3 57.81 23.71 -3.56
C ALA A 3 56.85 22.51 -3.35
N ILE A 4 56.97 21.80 -2.23
CA ILE A 4 56.12 20.66 -1.85
C ILE A 4 54.70 21.11 -1.45
N ARG A 5 54.50 22.38 -1.04
CA ARG A 5 53.18 22.91 -0.69
C ARG A 5 52.33 23.32 -1.90
N PHE A 6 52.93 23.55 -3.06
CA PHE A 6 52.21 23.98 -4.27
C PHE A 6 51.60 22.81 -5.04
N LEU A 7 52.27 21.64 -5.02
CA LEU A 7 51.77 20.43 -5.71
C LEU A 7 50.53 19.82 -5.02
N ARG A 8 50.35 20.02 -3.72
CA ARG A 8 49.12 19.64 -2.99
C ARG A 8 47.93 20.58 -3.24
N PHE A 9 48.15 21.76 -3.80
CA PHE A 9 47.09 22.74 -4.04
C PHE A 9 46.35 22.51 -5.39
N LEU A 10 46.95 21.77 -6.33
CA LEU A 10 46.36 21.45 -7.64
C LEU A 10 45.71 20.05 -7.72
N ILE A 11 46.18 19.07 -6.94
CA ILE A 11 45.65 17.70 -6.98
C ILE A 11 44.32 17.57 -6.22
N THR A 12 44.17 18.32 -5.12
CA THR A 12 43.00 18.26 -4.24
C THR A 12 41.68 18.66 -4.93
N PRO A 13 41.59 19.75 -5.73
CA PRO A 13 40.35 20.08 -6.45
C PRO A 13 40.02 19.08 -7.58
N LEU A 14 41.02 18.43 -8.18
CA LEU A 14 40.81 17.41 -9.23
C LEU A 14 40.14 16.15 -8.69
N VAL A 15 40.47 15.74 -7.45
CA VAL A 15 39.81 14.60 -6.79
C VAL A 15 38.33 14.91 -6.52
N TYR A 16 38.02 16.12 -6.06
CA TYR A 16 36.62 16.53 -5.84
C TYR A 16 35.84 16.65 -7.15
N PHE A 17 36.48 17.12 -8.23
CA PHE A 17 35.84 17.18 -9.54
C PHE A 17 35.57 15.77 -10.11
N ALA A 18 36.49 14.83 -9.91
CA ALA A 18 36.29 13.43 -10.29
C ALA A 18 35.18 12.76 -9.48
N LEU A 19 35.08 13.02 -8.16
CA LEU A 19 33.98 12.54 -7.33
C LEU A 19 32.63 13.15 -7.74
N PHE A 20 32.61 14.43 -8.10
CA PHE A 20 31.41 15.11 -8.56
C PHE A 20 30.95 14.57 -9.93
N ALA A 21 31.87 14.38 -10.88
CA ALA A 21 31.58 13.79 -12.18
C ALA A 21 31.13 12.32 -12.06
N ALA A 22 31.75 11.53 -11.16
CA ALA A 22 31.31 10.17 -10.84
C ALA A 22 29.91 10.15 -10.21
N GLY A 23 29.58 11.15 -9.39
CA GLY A 23 28.24 11.37 -8.86
C GLY A 23 27.21 11.66 -9.96
N ILE A 24 27.53 12.55 -10.90
CA ILE A 24 26.66 12.86 -12.05
C ILE A 24 26.50 11.64 -12.97
N TRP A 25 27.56 10.88 -13.22
CA TRP A 25 27.49 9.67 -14.03
C TRP A 25 26.65 8.59 -13.35
N ALA A 26 26.81 8.39 -12.03
CA ALA A 26 25.98 7.48 -11.26
C ALA A 26 24.50 7.92 -11.23
N TYR A 27 24.24 9.23 -11.18
CA TYR A 27 22.91 9.84 -11.26
C TYR A 27 22.24 9.55 -12.61
N GLN A 28 22.96 9.75 -13.71
CA GLN A 28 22.43 9.56 -15.06
C GLN A 28 22.28 8.08 -15.45
N ASN A 29 23.08 7.17 -14.88
CA ASN A 29 23.17 5.77 -15.35
C ASN A 29 22.52 4.73 -14.40
N ASN A 30 22.08 5.11 -13.19
CA ASN A 30 21.34 4.22 -12.28
C ASN A 30 19.88 4.67 -12.11
N ALA A 31 18.95 3.93 -12.70
CA ALA A 31 17.51 4.18 -12.60
C ALA A 31 16.95 4.13 -11.15
N THR A 32 17.68 3.53 -10.20
CA THR A 32 17.31 3.48 -8.79
C THR A 32 17.59 4.77 -8.00
N PHE A 33 18.27 5.76 -8.58
CA PHE A 33 18.51 7.05 -7.92
C PHE A 33 17.44 8.09 -8.26
N HIS A 34 16.79 7.99 -9.42
CA HIS A 34 15.67 8.86 -9.80
C HIS A 34 14.45 8.72 -8.88
N GLU A 35 14.18 7.52 -8.33
CA GLU A 35 13.06 7.33 -7.37
C GLU A 35 13.30 8.00 -6.00
N ARG A 36 14.56 8.22 -5.61
CA ARG A 36 14.90 8.71 -4.26
C ARG A 36 15.06 10.23 -4.15
N THR A 37 15.09 10.95 -5.27
CA THR A 37 15.15 12.43 -5.26
C THR A 37 13.77 13.06 -5.24
N ASP A 38 12.76 12.46 -5.87
CA ASP A 38 11.42 13.04 -5.97
C ASP A 38 10.69 13.03 -4.62
N THR A 39 10.94 12.01 -3.79
CA THR A 39 10.31 11.89 -2.46
C THR A 39 10.81 12.97 -1.48
N VAL A 40 12.05 13.42 -1.62
CA VAL A 40 12.65 14.44 -0.72
C VAL A 40 12.23 15.85 -1.14
N VAL A 41 12.11 16.11 -2.44
CA VAL A 41 11.68 17.42 -2.97
C VAL A 41 10.20 17.67 -2.64
N LEU A 42 9.33 16.66 -2.83
CA LEU A 42 7.90 16.78 -2.52
C LEU A 42 7.62 17.00 -1.03
N ASN A 43 8.39 16.35 -0.15
CA ASN A 43 8.27 16.53 1.30
C ASN A 43 8.81 17.90 1.76
N LEU A 44 9.82 18.44 1.08
CA LEU A 44 10.37 19.77 1.39
C LEU A 44 9.43 20.89 0.91
N GLU A 45 8.82 20.73 -0.26
CA GLU A 45 7.83 21.68 -0.78
C GLU A 45 6.58 21.72 0.09
N ASN A 46 6.08 20.57 0.57
CA ASN A 46 4.92 20.53 1.45
C ASN A 46 5.18 21.21 2.81
N TYR A 47 6.38 21.03 3.39
CA TYR A 47 6.77 21.68 4.65
C TYR A 47 6.95 23.20 4.51
N VAL A 48 7.51 23.67 3.39
CA VAL A 48 7.63 25.11 3.09
C VAL A 48 6.26 25.74 2.81
N ARG A 49 5.33 24.98 2.20
CA ARG A 49 3.96 25.42 1.89
C ARG A 49 3.07 25.54 3.13
N GLU A 50 3.29 24.70 4.14
CA GLU A 50 2.61 24.77 5.44
C GLU A 50 3.09 25.97 6.29
N LEU A 51 4.34 26.38 6.13
CA LEU A 51 4.93 27.51 6.87
C LEU A 51 4.65 28.89 6.25
N THR A 52 4.33 28.98 4.95
CA THR A 52 4.27 30.25 4.22
C THR A 52 2.85 30.78 3.96
N GLY A 53 1.80 29.96 4.16
CA GLY A 53 0.41 30.42 4.21
C GLY A 53 -0.06 31.23 2.98
N GLN A 54 0.46 30.96 1.79
CA GLN A 54 0.26 31.80 0.62
C GLN A 54 -0.79 31.21 -0.34
N GLU A 55 -2.02 31.72 -0.26
CA GLU A 55 -3.07 31.54 -1.27
C GLU A 55 -2.75 32.40 -2.51
N THR A 56 -2.73 31.81 -3.71
CA THR A 56 -3.15 32.52 -4.94
C THR A 56 -3.43 31.58 -6.12
N SER A 57 -4.54 31.85 -6.78
CA SER A 57 -5.07 31.20 -7.98
C SER A 57 -4.14 31.26 -9.20
N THR A 58 -4.13 30.23 -10.04
CA THR A 58 -3.80 30.36 -11.47
C THR A 58 -4.58 29.36 -12.32
N THR A 59 -5.19 29.89 -13.39
CA THR A 59 -6.07 29.21 -14.35
C THR A 59 -5.25 28.48 -15.43
N THR A 60 -5.76 27.30 -15.84
CA THR A 60 -5.54 26.58 -17.12
C THR A 60 -4.37 25.57 -17.17
N GLN A 61 -4.68 24.27 -17.03
CA GLN A 61 -4.87 23.33 -18.13
C GLN A 61 -5.68 22.12 -17.63
N LYS A 62 -6.75 21.76 -18.34
CA LYS A 62 -7.45 20.47 -18.12
C LYS A 62 -6.60 19.37 -18.75
N GLU A 63 -5.59 18.90 -18.04
CA GLU A 63 -5.19 17.50 -18.15
C GLU A 63 -5.96 16.73 -17.07
N HIS A 64 -6.67 15.69 -17.49
CA HIS A 64 -7.33 14.76 -16.57
C HIS A 64 -6.22 13.88 -15.96
N GLN A 65 -5.40 14.46 -15.07
CA GLN A 65 -4.48 13.68 -14.25
C GLN A 65 -5.34 12.88 -13.27
N SER A 66 -5.51 11.58 -13.55
CA SER A 66 -6.06 10.65 -12.56
C SER A 66 -5.08 10.62 -11.40
N HIS A 67 -5.43 11.33 -10.32
CA HIS A 67 -4.69 11.31 -9.08
C HIS A 67 -5.01 9.98 -8.39
N THR A 68 -4.12 9.00 -8.53
CA THR A 68 -4.18 7.76 -7.77
C THR A 68 -3.36 7.88 -6.50
N SER A 69 -3.97 7.63 -5.34
CA SER A 69 -3.25 7.53 -4.06
C SER A 69 -3.14 6.08 -3.58
N THR A 70 -2.16 5.83 -2.70
CA THR A 70 -2.02 4.54 -2.02
C THR A 70 -2.56 4.66 -0.61
N ILE A 71 -3.53 3.81 -0.28
CA ILE A 71 -4.01 3.63 1.09
C ILE A 71 -3.39 2.35 1.66
N ASN A 72 -2.89 2.43 2.89
CA ASN A 72 -2.46 1.25 3.65
C ASN A 72 -3.62 0.86 4.59
N GLU A 73 -3.80 -0.44 4.83
CA GLU A 73 -4.75 -0.95 5.84
C GLU A 73 -6.23 -0.62 5.53
N GLY A 74 -6.57 -0.52 4.23
CA GLY A 74 -7.95 -0.41 3.75
C GLY A 74 -8.72 0.85 4.18
N GLY A 75 -10.05 0.84 3.98
CA GLY A 75 -10.93 1.99 4.23
C GLY A 75 -10.84 3.09 3.18
N GLY A 76 -11.88 3.94 3.08
CA GLY A 76 -11.86 5.12 2.21
C GLY A 76 -12.07 4.87 0.70
N GLY A 77 -12.27 3.62 0.28
CA GLY A 77 -12.63 3.27 -1.10
C GLY A 77 -13.28 1.90 -1.23
N ARG A 78 -13.64 1.51 -2.44
CA ARG A 78 -14.24 0.21 -2.76
C ARG A 78 -14.04 -0.18 -4.22
N TRP A 79 -14.36 -1.41 -4.59
CA TRP A 79 -14.46 -1.80 -6.00
C TRP A 79 -15.78 -1.33 -6.61
N VAL A 80 -15.82 -1.20 -7.94
CA VAL A 80 -17.07 -0.90 -8.67
C VAL A 80 -18.09 -2.05 -8.54
N LYS A 81 -17.58 -3.28 -8.44
CA LYS A 81 -18.38 -4.51 -8.29
C LYS A 81 -18.09 -5.13 -6.94
N THR A 82 -19.00 -5.96 -6.42
CA THR A 82 -18.78 -6.80 -5.23
C THR A 82 -17.85 -7.99 -5.50
N SER A 83 -16.81 -7.77 -6.29
CA SER A 83 -15.84 -8.80 -6.66
C SER A 83 -14.49 -8.22 -7.03
N ALA A 84 -13.42 -8.97 -6.76
CA ALA A 84 -12.06 -8.68 -7.19
C ALA A 84 -11.33 -9.96 -7.59
N THR A 85 -10.32 -9.83 -8.45
CA THR A 85 -9.50 -10.93 -8.95
C THR A 85 -8.13 -10.92 -8.29
N LEU A 86 -7.72 -12.07 -7.74
CA LEU A 86 -6.47 -12.23 -7.01
C LEU A 86 -5.47 -13.08 -7.80
N TYR A 87 -4.21 -12.67 -7.82
CA TYR A 87 -3.09 -13.54 -8.21
C TYR A 87 -2.27 -13.89 -6.97
N ILE A 88 -2.31 -15.17 -6.57
CA ILE A 88 -1.62 -15.67 -5.37
C ILE A 88 -0.20 -16.11 -5.74
N ALA A 89 0.76 -15.22 -5.50
CA ALA A 89 2.19 -15.41 -5.66
C ALA A 89 2.90 -15.91 -4.39
N ILE A 90 2.18 -16.58 -3.48
CA ILE A 90 2.73 -17.14 -2.25
C ILE A 90 3.35 -18.51 -2.53
N GLN A 91 4.63 -18.66 -2.19
CA GLN A 91 5.38 -19.92 -2.38
C GLN A 91 5.29 -20.86 -1.17
N ASN A 92 5.24 -20.31 0.05
CA ASN A 92 5.14 -21.14 1.25
C ASN A 92 3.76 -21.84 1.31
N PRO A 93 3.70 -23.18 1.43
CA PRO A 93 2.45 -23.92 1.35
C PRO A 93 1.48 -23.56 2.48
N THR A 94 1.95 -23.39 3.71
CA THR A 94 1.10 -23.03 4.86
C THR A 94 0.42 -21.68 4.66
N LEU A 95 1.18 -20.65 4.25
CA LEU A 95 0.63 -19.32 3.98
C LEU A 95 -0.28 -19.31 2.75
N LYS A 96 0.04 -20.11 1.73
CA LYS A 96 -0.78 -20.22 0.52
C LYS A 96 -2.13 -20.86 0.85
N SER A 97 -2.13 -21.97 1.59
CA SER A 97 -3.35 -22.62 2.06
C SER A 97 -4.18 -21.69 2.94
N ALA A 98 -3.56 -20.98 3.88
CA ALA A 98 -4.28 -20.04 4.74
C ALA A 98 -4.95 -18.90 3.95
N MET A 99 -4.27 -18.37 2.92
CA MET A 99 -4.85 -17.38 2.02
C MET A 99 -6.02 -17.95 1.19
N GLN A 100 -5.90 -19.18 0.70
CA GLN A 100 -6.97 -19.84 -0.05
C GLN A 100 -8.19 -20.14 0.83
N ASP A 101 -7.97 -20.55 2.07
CA ASP A 101 -9.02 -20.73 3.07
C ASP A 101 -9.71 -19.39 3.35
N ALA A 102 -8.97 -18.32 3.61
CA ALA A 102 -9.53 -16.98 3.82
C ALA A 102 -10.37 -16.49 2.63
N VAL A 103 -9.91 -16.73 1.39
CA VAL A 103 -10.69 -16.48 0.17
C VAL A 103 -12.00 -17.26 0.18
N SER A 104 -11.94 -18.56 0.50
CA SER A 104 -13.13 -19.41 0.58
C SER A 104 -14.10 -18.93 1.65
N GLN A 105 -13.60 -18.47 2.80
CA GLN A 105 -14.41 -18.00 3.91
C GLN A 105 -15.14 -16.71 3.55
N TRP A 106 -14.45 -15.72 2.97
CA TRP A 106 -15.09 -14.50 2.45
C TRP A 106 -16.12 -14.81 1.37
N ASN A 107 -15.79 -15.66 0.39
CA ASN A 107 -16.72 -16.06 -0.67
C ASN A 107 -17.96 -16.78 -0.10
N GLY A 108 -17.77 -17.61 0.94
CA GLY A 108 -18.84 -18.33 1.62
C GLY A 108 -19.84 -17.42 2.33
N THR A 109 -19.47 -16.17 2.65
CA THR A 109 -20.41 -15.18 3.21
C THR A 109 -21.45 -14.70 2.20
N GLY A 110 -21.14 -14.77 0.89
CA GLY A 110 -21.95 -14.20 -0.18
C GLY A 110 -21.94 -12.66 -0.28
N ALA A 111 -21.21 -11.95 0.61
CA ALA A 111 -21.18 -10.48 0.58
C ALA A 111 -20.18 -9.90 -0.42
N PHE A 112 -19.10 -10.63 -0.74
CA PHE A 112 -18.09 -10.26 -1.71
C PHE A 112 -17.51 -11.52 -2.37
N THR A 113 -17.07 -11.43 -3.62
CA THR A 113 -16.49 -12.57 -4.37
C THR A 113 -15.06 -12.30 -4.83
N PHE A 114 -14.13 -13.09 -4.32
CA PHE A 114 -12.77 -13.18 -4.82
C PHE A 114 -12.63 -14.30 -5.87
N ASN A 115 -12.05 -13.97 -7.02
CA ASN A 115 -11.72 -14.92 -8.07
C ASN A 115 -10.20 -15.11 -8.13
N ILE A 116 -9.68 -16.33 -8.02
CA ILE A 116 -8.24 -16.59 -8.16
C ILE A 116 -7.90 -16.80 -9.64
N THR A 117 -6.93 -16.04 -10.14
CA THR A 117 -6.39 -16.19 -11.51
C THR A 117 -4.97 -16.74 -11.50
N THR A 118 -4.60 -17.46 -12.56
CA THR A 118 -3.21 -17.87 -12.84
C THR A 118 -2.46 -16.84 -13.69
N ASP A 119 -3.18 -15.89 -14.31
CA ASP A 119 -2.62 -14.82 -15.11
C ASP A 119 -2.49 -13.54 -14.28
N LYS A 120 -1.25 -13.21 -13.89
CA LYS A 120 -0.93 -12.02 -13.10
C LYS A 120 -1.46 -10.72 -13.72
N LYS A 121 -1.53 -10.63 -15.06
CA LYS A 121 -1.99 -9.41 -15.75
C LYS A 121 -3.50 -9.17 -15.64
N LYS A 122 -4.26 -10.19 -15.23
CA LYS A 122 -5.71 -10.12 -15.05
C LYS A 122 -6.12 -9.95 -13.59
N ALA A 123 -5.17 -9.83 -12.67
CA ALA A 123 -5.46 -9.67 -11.26
C ALA A 123 -5.62 -8.20 -10.91
N ASP A 124 -6.65 -7.91 -10.13
CA ASP A 124 -6.85 -6.61 -9.47
C ASP A 124 -5.88 -6.48 -8.29
N VAL A 125 -5.62 -7.59 -7.59
CA VAL A 125 -4.71 -7.62 -6.43
C VAL A 125 -3.66 -8.71 -6.53
N ILE A 126 -2.40 -8.32 -6.28
CA ILE A 126 -1.28 -9.25 -6.18
C ILE A 126 -1.08 -9.64 -4.73
N VAL A 127 -1.24 -10.93 -4.44
CA VAL A 127 -1.06 -11.50 -3.10
C VAL A 127 0.29 -12.18 -3.02
N SER A 128 1.15 -11.77 -2.09
CA SER A 128 2.50 -12.31 -1.95
C SER A 128 2.95 -12.35 -0.49
N THR A 129 4.22 -12.65 -0.25
CA THR A 129 4.80 -12.64 1.09
C THR A 129 5.84 -11.53 1.22
N MET A 130 6.02 -11.05 2.44
CA MET A 130 7.17 -10.22 2.80
C MET A 130 7.95 -10.86 3.95
N ASP A 131 9.19 -10.40 4.12
CA ASP A 131 10.12 -10.82 5.17
C ASP A 131 10.63 -9.55 5.88
N ASN A 132 9.74 -8.83 6.55
CA ASN A 132 10.07 -7.56 7.21
C ASN A 132 9.85 -7.66 8.72
N SER A 133 10.90 -7.61 9.52
CA SER A 133 10.81 -7.64 10.99
C SER A 133 10.75 -6.26 11.65
N SER A 134 10.81 -5.16 10.88
CA SER A 134 10.83 -3.80 11.43
C SER A 134 9.45 -3.13 11.51
N ASN A 135 8.46 -3.63 10.76
CA ASN A 135 7.14 -3.00 10.65
C ASN A 135 6.09 -3.52 11.63
N GLN A 136 6.40 -4.51 12.49
CA GLN A 136 5.48 -5.09 13.49
C GLN A 136 4.14 -5.63 12.96
N ALA A 137 3.99 -5.77 11.63
CA ALA A 137 2.73 -6.16 11.01
C ALA A 137 2.80 -7.59 10.48
N ALA A 138 1.87 -8.44 10.91
CA ALA A 138 1.77 -9.84 10.47
C ALA A 138 1.21 -9.96 9.04
N GLY A 139 0.44 -8.97 8.60
CA GLY A 139 0.03 -8.75 7.22
C GLY A 139 0.16 -7.28 6.83
N LEU A 140 0.00 -6.97 5.55
CA LEU A 140 -0.09 -5.61 5.05
C LEU A 140 -0.86 -5.59 3.74
N THR A 141 -1.86 -4.72 3.67
CA THR A 141 -2.61 -4.45 2.45
C THR A 141 -2.40 -3.02 1.99
N GLN A 142 -2.11 -2.86 0.71
CA GLN A 142 -1.94 -1.58 0.03
C GLN A 142 -2.89 -1.52 -1.16
N MET A 143 -3.81 -0.56 -1.16
CA MET A 143 -4.75 -0.36 -2.27
C MET A 143 -4.42 0.94 -2.99
N SER A 144 -4.51 0.90 -4.32
CA SER A 144 -4.46 2.09 -5.16
C SER A 144 -5.89 2.56 -5.42
N LEU A 145 -6.15 3.82 -5.13
CA LEU A 145 -7.46 4.47 -5.19
C LEU A 145 -7.44 5.54 -6.27
N ASP A 146 -8.41 5.54 -7.19
CA ASP A 146 -8.69 6.71 -8.02
C ASP A 146 -9.45 7.74 -7.18
N GLU A 147 -8.80 8.87 -6.86
CA GLU A 147 -9.37 9.88 -5.95
C GLU A 147 -10.59 10.60 -6.52
N ALA A 148 -10.69 10.69 -7.85
CA ALA A 148 -11.82 11.35 -8.50
C ALA A 148 -13.11 10.53 -8.34
N THR A 149 -12.98 9.21 -8.26
CA THR A 149 -14.13 8.29 -8.22
C THR A 149 -14.32 7.57 -6.88
N GLY A 150 -13.28 7.52 -6.04
CA GLY A 150 -13.27 6.74 -4.80
C GLY A 150 -13.21 5.23 -5.03
N TYR A 151 -12.86 4.78 -6.25
CA TYR A 151 -12.77 3.36 -6.57
C TYR A 151 -11.35 2.84 -6.53
N PHE A 152 -11.19 1.61 -6.04
CA PHE A 152 -9.93 0.90 -6.15
C PHE A 152 -9.63 0.57 -7.61
N VAL A 153 -8.36 0.73 -7.98
CA VAL A 153 -7.84 0.40 -9.31
C VAL A 153 -6.90 -0.81 -9.29
N SER A 154 -6.20 -1.03 -8.18
CA SER A 154 -5.36 -2.21 -7.96
C SER A 154 -4.97 -2.35 -6.49
N GLY A 155 -4.37 -3.48 -6.11
CA GLY A 155 -3.83 -3.66 -4.77
C GLY A 155 -2.67 -4.62 -4.67
N LYS A 156 -2.00 -4.59 -3.52
CA LYS A 156 -1.02 -5.57 -3.09
C LYS A 156 -1.33 -6.01 -1.67
N LEU A 157 -1.26 -7.30 -1.44
CA LEU A 157 -1.45 -7.91 -0.14
C LEU A 157 -0.22 -8.74 0.20
N TYR A 158 0.29 -8.56 1.41
CA TYR A 158 1.47 -9.26 1.91
C TYR A 158 1.14 -10.02 3.19
N LEU A 159 1.48 -11.31 3.22
CA LEU A 159 1.60 -12.06 4.47
C LEU A 159 3.06 -12.03 4.95
N ASN A 160 3.29 -11.61 6.20
CA ASN A 160 4.63 -11.42 6.73
C ASN A 160 5.18 -12.68 7.37
N ARG A 161 6.12 -13.31 6.69
CA ARG A 161 6.77 -14.55 7.13
C ARG A 161 7.57 -14.37 8.41
N ALA A 162 8.14 -13.18 8.64
CA ALA A 162 8.95 -12.89 9.82
C ALA A 162 8.17 -13.03 11.15
N TYR A 163 6.84 -12.92 11.09
CA TYR A 163 5.93 -13.12 12.22
C TYR A 163 5.16 -14.43 12.10
N LEU A 164 4.46 -14.65 10.98
CA LEU A 164 3.51 -15.75 10.83
C LEU A 164 4.15 -17.14 10.84
N LEU A 165 5.43 -17.24 10.45
CA LEU A 165 6.16 -18.51 10.43
C LEU A 165 7.23 -18.59 11.53
N ASN A 166 7.36 -17.56 12.36
CA ASN A 166 8.33 -17.54 13.44
C ASN A 166 7.69 -18.13 14.72
N PRO A 167 8.20 -19.27 15.23
CA PRO A 167 7.60 -19.97 16.37
C PRO A 167 7.49 -19.11 17.63
N THR A 168 8.34 -18.10 17.81
CA THR A 168 8.34 -17.20 18.97
C THR A 168 7.01 -16.44 19.12
N TYR A 169 6.33 -16.14 18.01
CA TYR A 169 5.04 -15.43 18.04
C TYR A 169 3.82 -16.37 18.18
N GLY A 170 4.04 -17.69 18.11
CA GLY A 170 3.00 -18.69 18.43
C GLY A 170 1.75 -18.62 17.56
N TYR A 171 1.86 -18.25 16.28
CA TYR A 171 0.73 -18.28 15.36
C TYR A 171 0.30 -19.72 15.08
N SER A 172 -0.93 -20.06 15.45
CA SER A 172 -1.59 -21.27 14.96
C SER A 172 -2.02 -21.08 13.52
N TYR A 173 -2.30 -22.18 12.80
CA TYR A 173 -2.83 -22.11 11.44
C TYR A 173 -4.08 -21.23 11.35
N GLN A 174 -5.02 -21.36 12.30
CA GLN A 174 -6.23 -20.53 12.34
C GLN A 174 -5.90 -19.03 12.48
N ARG A 175 -4.90 -18.67 13.28
CA ARG A 175 -4.49 -17.25 13.39
C ARG A 175 -3.89 -16.71 12.10
N ILE A 176 -3.18 -17.56 11.33
CA ILE A 176 -2.69 -17.19 9.99
C ILE A 176 -3.87 -17.00 9.02
N VAL A 177 -4.88 -17.88 9.07
CA VAL A 177 -6.13 -17.72 8.30
C VAL A 177 -6.82 -16.41 8.66
N ASN A 178 -7.02 -16.13 9.95
CA ASN A 178 -7.63 -14.87 10.41
C ASN A 178 -6.86 -13.64 9.92
N THR A 179 -5.52 -13.69 9.90
CA THR A 179 -4.69 -12.62 9.30
C THR A 179 -4.95 -12.47 7.81
N ALA A 180 -5.00 -13.56 7.05
CA ALA A 180 -5.38 -13.49 5.65
C ALA A 180 -6.82 -12.95 5.45
N GLU A 181 -7.77 -13.33 6.31
CA GLU A 181 -9.14 -12.81 6.27
C GLU A 181 -9.18 -11.30 6.55
N HIS A 182 -8.41 -10.83 7.53
CA HIS A 182 -8.28 -9.41 7.86
C HIS A 182 -7.75 -8.59 6.68
N GLU A 183 -6.63 -9.03 6.09
CA GLU A 183 -6.03 -8.36 4.93
C GLU A 183 -6.99 -8.37 3.72
N LEU A 184 -7.73 -9.46 3.50
CA LEU A 184 -8.77 -9.49 2.47
C LEU A 184 -9.93 -8.55 2.80
N GLY A 185 -10.25 -8.34 4.07
CA GLY A 185 -11.22 -7.32 4.49
C GLY A 185 -10.81 -5.91 4.06
N HIS A 186 -9.52 -5.57 4.16
CA HIS A 186 -8.98 -4.33 3.60
C HIS A 186 -9.08 -4.27 2.08
N VAL A 187 -8.83 -5.38 1.38
CA VAL A 187 -9.05 -5.46 -0.07
C VAL A 187 -10.51 -5.21 -0.44
N ILE A 188 -11.47 -5.66 0.38
CA ILE A 188 -12.91 -5.37 0.19
C ILE A 188 -13.21 -3.88 0.40
N GLY A 189 -12.38 -3.17 1.17
CA GLY A 189 -12.55 -1.76 1.51
C GLY A 189 -12.97 -1.52 2.96
N LEU A 190 -12.96 -2.56 3.81
CA LEU A 190 -13.19 -2.39 5.25
C LEU A 190 -11.96 -1.74 5.90
N GLY A 191 -12.22 -0.83 6.85
CA GLY A 191 -11.21 -0.32 7.77
C GLY A 191 -11.20 -1.12 9.07
N HIS A 192 -10.30 -0.74 9.98
CA HIS A 192 -10.24 -1.34 11.31
C HIS A 192 -11.54 -1.14 12.12
N SER A 193 -11.79 -2.06 13.04
CA SER A 193 -12.89 -2.05 13.99
C SER A 193 -12.39 -2.22 15.43
N ASP A 194 -13.01 -1.53 16.37
CA ASP A 194 -12.78 -1.70 17.81
C ASP A 194 -13.64 -2.82 18.43
N GLU A 195 -14.53 -3.42 17.65
CA GLU A 195 -15.45 -4.49 18.08
C GLU A 195 -14.82 -5.90 17.94
N VAL A 196 -15.53 -6.94 18.37
CA VAL A 196 -15.18 -8.33 18.04
C VAL A 196 -15.46 -8.55 16.55
N SER A 197 -14.40 -8.54 15.76
CA SER A 197 -14.45 -8.47 14.30
C SER A 197 -13.15 -9.00 13.71
N VAL A 198 -13.20 -9.54 12.49
CA VAL A 198 -11.98 -9.87 11.74
C VAL A 198 -11.13 -8.63 11.48
N MET A 199 -11.75 -7.45 11.44
CA MET A 199 -11.12 -6.15 11.21
C MET A 199 -10.54 -5.52 12.48
N GLN A 200 -10.40 -6.24 13.59
CA GLN A 200 -9.63 -5.71 14.72
C GLN A 200 -8.20 -5.37 14.31
N SER A 201 -7.62 -4.29 14.84
CA SER A 201 -6.27 -3.84 14.48
C SER A 201 -5.17 -4.88 14.70
N ALA A 202 -5.34 -5.82 15.64
CA ALA A 202 -4.40 -6.95 15.81
C ALA A 202 -4.47 -7.99 14.68
N GLY A 203 -5.55 -7.98 13.89
CA GLY A 203 -5.75 -8.72 12.64
C GLY A 203 -5.66 -10.24 12.71
N SER A 204 -5.67 -10.87 13.89
CA SER A 204 -5.42 -12.32 14.00
C SER A 204 -6.27 -13.07 15.02
N ASN A 205 -7.05 -12.36 15.84
CA ASN A 205 -7.74 -12.96 16.99
C ASN A 205 -9.11 -13.55 16.63
N TYR A 206 -9.81 -12.95 15.68
CA TYR A 206 -11.16 -13.34 15.29
C TYR A 206 -11.21 -13.66 13.81
N SER A 207 -12.04 -14.65 13.44
CA SER A 207 -12.41 -14.88 12.06
C SER A 207 -13.47 -13.87 11.61
N ILE A 208 -13.91 -13.94 10.35
CA ILE A 208 -15.06 -13.17 9.84
C ILE A 208 -16.27 -13.30 10.78
N GLN A 209 -16.81 -12.16 11.19
CA GLN A 209 -18.00 -12.04 12.06
C GLN A 209 -19.22 -11.52 11.28
N PRO A 210 -20.45 -11.70 11.79
CA PRO A 210 -21.65 -11.16 11.15
C PRO A 210 -21.62 -9.64 10.93
N VAL A 211 -20.97 -8.89 11.83
CA VAL A 211 -20.81 -7.43 11.68
C VAL A 211 -19.97 -7.07 10.45
N ASP A 212 -18.96 -7.87 10.13
CA ASP A 212 -18.10 -7.67 8.98
C ASP A 212 -18.90 -7.82 7.68
N VAL A 213 -19.72 -8.88 7.60
CA VAL A 213 -20.62 -9.15 6.47
C VAL A 213 -21.62 -8.00 6.25
N GLN A 214 -22.22 -7.50 7.34
CA GLN A 214 -23.14 -6.36 7.27
C GLN A 214 -22.43 -5.08 6.79
N ASN A 215 -21.20 -4.85 7.24
CA ASN A 215 -20.40 -3.71 6.81
C ASN A 215 -20.06 -3.78 5.32
N VAL A 216 -19.73 -4.96 4.79
CA VAL A 216 -19.54 -5.16 3.35
C VAL A 216 -20.83 -4.85 2.59
N GLN A 217 -21.96 -5.43 3.00
CA GLN A 217 -23.25 -5.17 2.35
C GLN A 217 -23.60 -3.69 2.35
N LYS A 218 -23.37 -2.99 3.46
CA LYS A 218 -23.57 -1.54 3.57
C LYS A 218 -22.67 -0.79 2.59
N LEU A 219 -21.37 -1.11 2.54
CA LEU A 219 -20.39 -0.47 1.65
C LEU A 219 -20.77 -0.59 0.17
N TYR A 220 -21.30 -1.74 -0.24
CA TYR A 220 -21.66 -2.02 -1.62
C TYR A 220 -23.12 -1.71 -2.00
N SER A 221 -23.98 -1.44 -1.01
CA SER A 221 -25.36 -0.97 -1.24
C SER A 221 -25.45 0.54 -1.56
N GLN A 222 -24.42 1.31 -1.23
CA GLN A 222 -24.36 2.74 -1.52
C GLN A 222 -24.04 2.97 -2.99
N SER A 223 -24.83 3.77 -3.70
CA SER A 223 -24.42 4.30 -5.01
C SER A 223 -23.21 5.21 -4.82
N ALA A 224 -22.20 5.13 -5.70
CA ALA A 224 -21.16 6.16 -5.68
C ALA A 224 -21.83 7.50 -6.02
N SER A 225 -21.41 8.54 -5.30
CA SER A 225 -21.94 9.91 -5.30
C SER A 225 -23.02 10.22 -4.23
N ALA A 226 -22.55 10.45 -3.01
CA ALA A 226 -23.15 11.42 -2.07
C ALA A 226 -22.08 12.06 -1.17
N SER A 227 -20.98 12.52 -1.77
CA SER A 227 -20.04 13.48 -1.14
C SER A 227 -19.75 14.64 -2.08
N SER A 228 -20.83 15.23 -2.60
CA SER A 228 -20.84 16.63 -2.98
C SER A 228 -22.18 17.19 -2.53
N THR A 229 -22.14 18.38 -1.94
CA THR A 229 -23.28 19.18 -1.42
C THR A 229 -23.63 19.01 0.06
N SER A 230 -22.87 19.66 0.94
CA SER A 230 -23.49 20.42 2.05
C SER A 230 -22.60 21.61 2.47
N SER A 231 -22.77 22.74 1.80
CA SER A 231 -22.56 24.08 2.38
C SER A 231 -23.30 25.08 1.50
N THR A 232 -24.58 25.26 1.80
CA THR A 232 -25.38 26.43 1.44
C THR A 232 -26.36 26.66 2.58
N ASN A 233 -25.96 27.51 3.53
CA ASN A 233 -26.64 28.75 3.90
C ASN A 233 -25.87 29.45 5.02
#